data_AF-A0A2J6H6S0-F1
#
_entry.id   AF-A0A2J6H6S0-F1
#
_cell.length_a   1.000
_cell.length_b   1.000
_cell.length_c   1.000
_cell.angle_alpha   90.00
_cell.angle_beta   90.00
_cell.angle_gamma   90.00
#
_symmetry.space_group_name_H-M   'P 1'
#
loop_
_entity.id
_entity.type
_entity.pdbx_description
1 polymer ?
#
loop_
_entity_poly.entity_id
_entity_poly.type
_entity_poly.pdbx_seq_one_letter_code
_entity_poly.pdbx_strand_id
1 'polypeptide(L)'
;MKKALIFILLLGALTSFKLDGGLSGRWEYGGGIYNGKPETAPKDYILRRQYNAEHYAGTYLEKDAQPLTYETGNYKLTGDSCFETQTYSAQPSKWLNVTLKYHFSIRNDTLIFNGKLPNGTVVEEYWKRVQ
;
A
#
# COMPACT_ATOMS: atom_id res chain seq x y z
N MET A 1 -31.56 -36.36 7.66
CA MET A 1 -30.14 -36.35 7.22
C MET A 1 -29.90 -35.50 5.98
N LYS A 2 -30.69 -35.62 4.89
CA LYS A 2 -30.52 -34.82 3.66
C LYS A 2 -30.61 -33.29 3.87
N LYS A 3 -31.45 -32.81 4.80
CA LYS A 3 -31.62 -31.38 5.11
C LYS A 3 -30.42 -30.75 5.84
N ALA A 4 -29.62 -31.55 6.57
CA ALA A 4 -28.44 -31.07 7.29
C ALA A 4 -27.24 -30.85 6.36
N LEU A 5 -27.11 -31.66 5.30
CA LEU A 5 -26.06 -31.47 4.27
C LEU A 5 -26.22 -30.15 3.51
N ILE A 6 -27.45 -29.71 3.26
CA ILE A 6 -27.74 -28.46 2.54
C ILE A 6 -27.29 -27.25 3.37
N PHE A 7 -27.46 -27.29 4.70
CA PHE A 7 -27.01 -26.22 5.60
C PHE A 7 -25.48 -26.10 5.68
N ILE A 8 -24.75 -27.23 5.62
CA ILE A 8 -23.29 -27.25 5.65
C ILE A 8 -22.70 -26.71 4.33
N LEU A 9 -23.34 -27.02 3.20
CA LEU A 9 -22.98 -26.48 1.88
C LEU A 9 -23.23 -24.98 1.77
N LEU A 10 -24.30 -24.45 2.37
CA LEU A 10 -24.55 -23.01 2.39
C LEU A 10 -23.58 -22.24 3.31
N LEU A 11 -23.17 -22.82 4.45
CA LEU A 11 -22.19 -22.19 5.33
C LEU A 11 -20.78 -22.12 4.71
N GLY A 12 -20.39 -23.13 3.92
CA GLY A 12 -19.09 -23.14 3.23
C GLY A 12 -18.98 -22.13 2.08
N ALA A 13 -20.10 -21.74 1.48
CA ALA A 13 -20.11 -20.76 0.37
C ALA A 13 -19.92 -19.31 0.84
N LEU A 14 -20.21 -19.00 2.12
CA LEU A 14 -20.11 -17.64 2.67
C LEU A 14 -18.69 -17.24 3.08
N THR A 15 -17.74 -18.17 3.18
CA THR A 15 -16.35 -17.89 3.57
C THR A 15 -15.38 -17.80 2.39
N SER A 16 -15.84 -18.06 1.16
CA SER A 16 -14.99 -18.10 -0.05
C SER A 16 -14.82 -16.74 -0.74
N PHE A 17 -15.54 -15.70 -0.30
CA PHE A 17 -15.31 -14.35 -0.80
C PHE A 17 -14.02 -13.80 -0.20
N LYS A 18 -12.89 -14.07 -0.87
CA LYS A 18 -11.70 -13.21 -0.75
C LYS A 18 -12.14 -11.84 -1.24
N LEU A 19 -12.31 -10.89 -0.31
CA LEU A 19 -12.48 -9.49 -0.69
C LEU A 19 -11.26 -9.11 -1.53
N ASP A 20 -11.49 -8.75 -2.79
CA ASP A 20 -10.50 -8.18 -3.68
C ASP A 20 -10.22 -6.71 -3.29
N GLY A 21 -10.06 -6.47 -1.98
CA GLY A 21 -9.72 -5.18 -1.36
C GLY A 21 -8.21 -4.98 -1.23
N GLY A 22 -7.44 -5.63 -2.11
CA GLY A 22 -5.98 -5.59 -2.10
C GLY A 22 -5.42 -4.27 -2.64
N LEU A 23 -4.13 -4.05 -2.40
CA LEU A 23 -3.42 -2.88 -2.90
C LEU A 23 -3.02 -3.00 -4.38
N SER A 24 -3.19 -4.18 -4.99
CA SER A 24 -2.83 -4.44 -6.39
C SER A 24 -3.27 -3.32 -7.33
N GLY A 25 -2.33 -2.87 -8.18
CA GLY A 25 -2.51 -1.75 -9.08
C GLY A 25 -1.47 -0.65 -8.88
N ARG A 26 -1.67 0.45 -9.60
CA ARG A 26 -0.80 1.63 -9.56
C ARG A 26 -1.45 2.72 -8.73
N TRP A 27 -0.61 3.41 -7.97
CA TRP A 27 -1.01 4.50 -7.12
C TRP A 27 -0.01 5.63 -7.23
N GLU A 28 -0.50 6.85 -7.31
CA GLU A 28 0.30 8.06 -7.33
C GLU A 28 0.20 8.80 -6.02
N TYR A 29 1.34 9.25 -5.51
CA TYR A 29 1.38 10.03 -4.28
C TYR A 29 0.65 11.35 -4.47
N GLY A 30 -0.37 11.58 -3.65
CA GLY A 30 -1.15 12.81 -3.60
C GLY A 30 -0.66 13.81 -2.54
N GLY A 31 0.31 13.43 -1.72
CA GLY A 31 0.75 14.16 -0.54
C GLY A 31 0.49 13.40 0.75
N GLY A 32 0.81 14.03 1.88
CA GLY A 32 0.66 13.43 3.19
C GLY A 32 0.65 14.44 4.32
N ILE A 33 0.58 13.94 5.54
CA ILE A 33 0.67 14.69 6.79
C ILE A 33 1.73 13.99 7.66
N TYR A 34 2.80 14.70 7.97
CA TYR A 34 3.92 14.19 8.78
C TYR A 34 4.01 15.00 10.07
N ASN A 35 3.80 14.35 11.21
CA ASN A 35 3.72 15.00 12.52
C ASN A 35 2.76 16.21 12.54
N GLY A 36 1.61 16.07 11.88
CA GLY A 36 0.59 17.12 11.77
C GLY A 36 0.89 18.22 10.75
N LYS A 37 2.02 18.15 10.03
CA LYS A 37 2.37 19.11 8.97
C LYS A 37 2.01 18.55 7.59
N PRO A 38 1.21 19.26 6.79
CA PRO A 38 0.88 18.80 5.44
C PRO A 38 2.09 18.91 4.51
N GLU A 39 2.23 17.92 3.65
CA GLU A 39 3.21 17.84 2.56
C GLU A 39 2.46 17.58 1.26
N THR A 40 2.67 18.44 0.26
CA THR A 40 2.03 18.29 -1.05
C THR A 40 2.81 17.33 -1.92
N ALA A 41 2.13 16.69 -2.88
CA ALA A 41 2.82 15.95 -3.93
C ALA A 41 3.93 16.80 -4.60
N PRO A 42 5.07 16.20 -4.97
CA PRO A 42 6.13 16.88 -5.70
C PRO A 42 5.60 17.50 -7.01
N LYS A 43 6.18 18.63 -7.42
CA LYS A 43 5.78 19.35 -8.65
C LYS A 43 6.61 18.95 -9.87
N ASP A 44 7.86 18.56 -9.63
CA ASP A 44 8.84 18.34 -10.69
C ASP A 44 8.85 16.88 -11.19
N TYR A 45 8.26 15.97 -10.42
CA TYR A 45 8.15 14.54 -10.74
C TYR A 45 6.91 13.93 -10.11
N ILE A 46 6.48 12.78 -10.63
CA ILE A 46 5.43 11.97 -10.02
C ILE A 46 6.07 10.83 -9.24
N LEU A 47 5.59 10.61 -8.01
CA LEU A 47 5.85 9.42 -7.23
C LEU A 47 4.77 8.39 -7.50
N ARG A 48 5.16 7.21 -8.00
CA ARG A 48 4.22 6.13 -8.27
C ARG A 48 4.63 4.86 -7.56
N ARG A 49 3.67 4.18 -6.93
CA ARG A 49 3.81 2.81 -6.41
C ARG A 49 2.99 1.83 -7.25
N GLN A 50 3.60 0.73 -7.64
CA GLN A 50 2.93 -0.42 -8.24
C GLN A 50 2.95 -1.56 -7.23
N TYR A 51 1.77 -2.05 -6.86
CA TYR A 51 1.61 -3.25 -6.04
C TYR A 51 1.15 -4.42 -6.92
N ASN A 52 1.65 -5.61 -6.64
CA ASN A 52 1.13 -6.88 -7.15
C ASN A 52 0.71 -7.77 -5.97
N ALA A 53 0.60 -9.09 -6.13
CA ALA A 53 0.12 -9.99 -5.07
C ALA A 53 0.95 -9.93 -3.77
N GLU A 54 2.27 -9.74 -3.87
CA GLU A 54 3.20 -9.89 -2.72
C GLU A 54 4.27 -8.79 -2.66
N HIS A 55 4.43 -8.01 -3.72
CA HIS A 55 5.50 -7.03 -3.86
C HIS A 55 4.97 -5.65 -4.23
N TYR A 56 5.79 -4.66 -3.95
CA TYR A 56 5.63 -3.31 -4.46
C TYR A 56 6.94 -2.77 -5.06
N ALA A 57 6.79 -1.82 -5.97
CA ALA A 57 7.89 -1.02 -6.51
C ALA A 57 7.48 0.45 -6.59
N GLY A 58 8.33 1.34 -6.11
CA GLY A 58 8.20 2.79 -6.20
C GLY A 58 9.10 3.35 -7.31
N THR A 59 8.54 4.23 -8.15
CA THR A 59 9.26 4.91 -9.23
C THR A 59 9.09 6.43 -9.17
N TYR A 60 10.17 7.14 -9.52
CA TYR A 60 10.12 8.54 -9.93
C TYR A 60 9.81 8.61 -11.42
N LEU A 61 8.83 9.43 -11.79
CA LEU A 61 8.49 9.74 -13.18
C LEU A 61 8.72 11.23 -13.41
N GLU A 62 9.86 11.54 -14.01
CA GLU A 62 10.19 12.90 -14.45
C GLU A 62 9.77 13.10 -15.91
N LYS A 63 9.44 14.35 -16.27
CA LYS A 63 9.08 14.67 -17.64
C LYS A 63 10.28 14.44 -18.56
N ASP A 64 10.03 13.78 -19.70
CA ASP A 64 11.04 13.51 -20.74
C ASP A 64 12.22 12.62 -20.29
N ALA A 65 12.11 11.97 -19.13
CA ALA A 65 13.12 11.05 -18.58
C ALA A 65 12.58 9.61 -18.49
N GLN A 66 13.50 8.65 -18.40
CA GLN A 66 13.13 7.26 -18.12
C GLN A 66 12.71 7.12 -16.66
N PRO A 67 11.67 6.33 -16.34
CA PRO A 67 11.29 6.02 -14.97
C PRO A 67 12.47 5.48 -14.15
N LEU A 68 12.67 6.03 -12.96
CA LEU A 68 13.69 5.55 -12.03
C LEU A 68 13.05 4.82 -10.86
N THR A 69 13.28 3.53 -10.73
CA THR A 69 12.88 2.78 -9.53
C THR A 69 13.70 3.26 -8.34
N TYR A 70 13.03 3.77 -7.32
CA TYR A 70 13.69 4.29 -6.11
C TYR A 70 13.52 3.37 -4.89
N GLU A 71 12.51 2.52 -4.89
CA GLU A 71 12.31 1.51 -3.86
C GLU A 71 11.64 0.27 -4.40
N THR A 72 11.92 -0.87 -3.79
CA THR A 72 11.09 -2.07 -3.92
C THR A 72 10.95 -2.74 -2.57
N GLY A 73 9.93 -3.58 -2.43
CA GLY A 73 9.74 -4.33 -1.21
C GLY A 73 8.67 -5.39 -1.32
N ASN A 74 8.54 -6.12 -0.22
CA ASN A 74 7.47 -7.09 -0.01
C ASN A 74 6.39 -6.45 0.85
N TYR A 75 5.16 -6.92 0.71
CA TYR A 75 4.11 -6.52 1.63
C TYR A 75 3.13 -7.64 1.94
N LYS A 76 2.48 -7.52 3.09
CA LYS A 76 1.40 -8.42 3.50
C LYS A 76 0.25 -7.62 4.09
N LEU A 77 -0.97 -7.96 3.69
CA LEU A 77 -2.20 -7.41 4.27
C LEU A 77 -2.74 -8.35 5.35
N THR A 78 -3.19 -7.78 6.46
CA THR A 78 -3.89 -8.51 7.53
C THR A 78 -4.91 -7.59 8.17
N GLY A 79 -6.20 -7.83 7.91
CA GLY A 79 -7.27 -6.93 8.33
C GLY A 79 -7.12 -5.55 7.68
N ASP A 80 -7.09 -4.51 8.51
CA ASP A 80 -6.88 -3.11 8.12
C ASP A 80 -5.40 -2.70 8.11
N SER A 81 -4.48 -3.67 8.27
CA SER A 81 -3.06 -3.41 8.39
C SER A 81 -2.28 -3.87 7.17
N CYS A 82 -1.32 -3.06 6.73
CA CYS A 82 -0.33 -3.36 5.71
C CYS A 82 1.06 -3.41 6.35
N PHE A 83 1.78 -4.51 6.12
CA PHE A 83 3.13 -4.73 6.61
C PHE A 83 4.08 -4.66 5.43
N GLU A 84 4.77 -3.54 5.25
CA GLU A 84 5.72 -3.33 4.14
C GLU A 84 7.15 -3.55 4.62
N THR A 85 7.93 -4.35 3.89
CA THR A 85 9.37 -4.52 4.10
C THR A 85 10.10 -4.05 2.86
N GLN A 86 10.80 -2.92 2.96
CA GLN A 86 11.62 -2.41 1.87
C GLN A 86 12.84 -3.32 1.67
N THR A 87 13.05 -3.84 0.46
CA THR A 87 14.18 -4.74 0.11
C THR A 87 15.22 -4.07 -0.78
N TYR A 88 14.87 -2.95 -1.39
CA TYR A 88 15.77 -2.10 -2.15
C TYR A 88 15.45 -0.62 -1.94
N SER A 89 16.48 0.23 -1.95
CA SER A 89 16.34 1.68 -1.95
C SER A 89 17.48 2.30 -2.78
N ALA A 90 17.15 3.24 -3.67
CA ALA A 90 18.13 3.99 -4.46
C ALA A 90 18.85 5.06 -3.62
N GLN A 91 18.27 5.47 -2.49
CA GLN A 91 18.88 6.38 -1.52
C GLN A 91 19.16 5.66 -0.19
N PRO A 92 20.10 6.14 0.64
CA PRO A 92 20.32 5.57 1.97
C PRO A 92 19.03 5.52 2.78
N SER A 93 18.55 4.32 3.10
CA SER A 93 17.35 4.10 3.88
C SER A 93 17.69 3.63 5.28
N LYS A 94 17.10 4.27 6.29
CA LYS A 94 17.21 3.85 7.71
C LYS A 94 16.40 2.59 8.01
N TRP A 95 15.51 2.19 7.11
CA TRP A 95 14.52 1.12 7.31
C TRP A 95 14.62 0.00 6.29
N LEU A 96 15.74 -0.11 5.57
CA LEU A 96 15.97 -1.22 4.66
C LEU A 96 15.92 -2.55 5.45
N ASN A 97 15.18 -3.52 4.93
CA ASN A 97 14.89 -4.82 5.55
C ASN A 97 14.15 -4.76 6.90
N VAL A 98 13.60 -3.61 7.27
CA VAL A 98 12.73 -3.46 8.45
C VAL A 98 11.28 -3.48 7.99
N THR A 99 10.45 -4.30 8.64
CA THR A 99 9.01 -4.33 8.38
C THR A 99 8.31 -3.18 9.10
N LEU A 100 7.72 -2.28 8.32
CA LEU A 100 6.90 -1.18 8.80
C LEU A 100 5.43 -1.60 8.79
N LYS A 101 4.72 -1.28 9.87
CA LYS A 101 3.27 -1.50 9.95
C LYS A 101 2.55 -0.18 9.70
N TYR A 102 1.64 -0.20 8.73
CA TYR A 102 0.66 0.84 8.49
C TYR A 102 -0.74 0.29 8.73
N HIS A 103 -1.65 1.12 9.22
CA HIS A 103 -3.06 0.94 8.95
C HIS A 103 -3.36 1.50 7.57
N PHE A 104 -4.27 0.88 6.83
CA PHE A 104 -4.67 1.34 5.52
C PHE A 104 -6.18 1.36 5.36
N SER A 105 -6.67 2.25 4.51
CA SER A 105 -8.04 2.20 4.02
C SER A 105 -8.07 2.66 2.56
N ILE A 106 -9.01 2.15 1.79
CA ILE A 106 -9.28 2.64 0.43
C ILE A 106 -10.65 3.29 0.44
N ARG A 107 -10.72 4.57 0.07
CA ARG A 107 -11.96 5.34 -0.08
C ARG A 107 -12.02 5.85 -1.51
N ASN A 108 -13.01 5.38 -2.28
CA ASN A 108 -13.09 5.62 -3.72
C ASN A 108 -11.80 5.16 -4.43
N ASP A 109 -11.09 6.09 -5.06
CA ASP A 109 -9.82 5.90 -5.74
C ASP A 109 -8.61 6.26 -4.86
N THR A 110 -8.80 6.57 -3.58
CA THR A 110 -7.71 7.01 -2.70
C THR A 110 -7.39 5.95 -1.66
N LEU A 111 -6.16 5.42 -1.71
CA LEU A 111 -5.52 4.66 -0.67
C LEU A 111 -4.94 5.63 0.37
N ILE A 112 -5.23 5.37 1.63
CA ILE A 112 -4.75 6.15 2.77
C ILE A 112 -3.92 5.21 3.64
N PHE A 113 -2.64 5.48 3.79
CA PHE A 113 -1.80 4.85 4.81
C PHE A 113 -1.71 5.75 6.04
N ASN A 114 -1.75 5.17 7.22
CA ASN A 114 -1.41 5.88 8.45
C ASN A 114 -0.60 4.99 9.38
N GLY A 115 0.31 5.59 10.15
CA GLY A 115 1.14 4.83 11.07
C GLY A 115 2.14 5.67 11.84
N LYS A 116 2.84 5.02 12.77
CA LYS A 116 3.97 5.62 13.50
C LYS A 116 5.23 4.87 13.12
N LEU A 117 6.14 5.55 12.44
CA LEU A 117 7.44 5.02 12.03
C LEU A 117 8.32 4.74 13.27
N PRO A 118 9.36 3.89 13.17
CA PRO A 118 10.18 3.54 14.32
C PRO A 118 10.94 4.72 14.95
N ASN A 119 11.19 5.79 14.19
CA ASN A 119 11.75 7.05 14.73
C ASN A 119 10.73 7.94 15.46
N GLY A 120 9.48 7.49 15.60
CA GLY A 120 8.40 8.21 16.27
C GLY A 120 7.58 9.13 15.36
N THR A 121 7.95 9.28 14.08
CA THR A 121 7.20 10.10 13.12
C THR A 121 5.82 9.50 12.88
N VAL A 122 4.78 10.30 13.05
CA VAL A 122 3.40 9.94 12.69
C VAL A 122 3.17 10.37 11.25
N VAL A 123 2.72 9.44 10.42
CA VAL A 123 2.49 9.66 8.99
C VAL A 123 1.04 9.35 8.64
N GLU A 124 0.49 10.15 7.74
CA GLU A 124 -0.73 9.86 6.99
C GLU A 124 -0.45 10.19 5.52
N GLU A 125 -0.53 9.22 4.62
CA GLU A 125 -0.17 9.38 3.22
C GLU A 125 -1.35 9.05 2.33
N TYR A 126 -1.56 9.88 1.30
CA TYR A 126 -2.66 9.73 0.36
C TYR A 126 -2.11 9.33 -1.00
N TRP A 127 -2.68 8.27 -1.56
CA TRP A 127 -2.24 7.66 -2.80
C TRP A 127 -3.44 7.47 -3.71
N LYS A 128 -3.45 8.12 -4.87
CA LYS A 128 -4.55 8.04 -5.83
C LYS A 128 -4.33 6.90 -6.82
N ARG A 129 -5.33 6.04 -7.01
CA ARG A 129 -5.29 4.94 -7.97
C ARG A 129 -5.21 5.51 -9.39
N VAL A 130 -4.28 5.00 -10.18
CA VAL A 130 -4.14 5.33 -11.60
C VAL A 130 -4.13 4.06 -12.44
N GLN A 131 -4.62 4.14 -13.68
CA GLN A 131 -4.62 3.03 -14.64
C GLN A 131 -3.34 3.08 -15.48
#